data_AF-A0A2V3W4B2-F1
#
_entry.id   AF-A0A2V3W4B2-F1
#
_cell.length_a   1.000
_cell.length_b   1.000
_cell.length_c   1.000
_cell.angle_alpha   90.00
_cell.angle_beta   90.00
_cell.angle_gamma   90.00
#
_symmetry.space_group_name_H-M   'P 1'
#
loop_
_entity.id
_entity.type
_entity.pdbx_description
1 polymer ?
#
loop_
_entity_poly.entity_id
_entity_poly.type
_entity_poly.pdbx_seq_one_letter_code
_entity_poly.pdbx_strand_id
1 'polypeptide(L)'
;MTLIIAGYEIKEDPWSKVWGDMESELGVDGLFAVADSVITVMGSNGVTPILSGLRKIHPVAIKLWKPYFVREEFRDYFEVYLESNCFIAFAGSTLIASHVLNNITEHLSKLQISYQYGPNSDEPGKYIVQMHCQENILKSAQNMTWSTEMFLDRHYDKILTAEYILDIIEYSINKAISSARKYQLTPESIKNMHTEFIAGVHCPATNQHQLYVYRMDKKLVDGMLEVFVKGEKILENKVAVIGMRKQFEDKAQKHFEDALNTKVSPGDALYKFLNKTIDEVSESGSFAIDKPSVYTTFKEGIFKKDIVTRNK
;
A
#
# COMPACT_ATOMS: atom_id res chain seq x y z
N MET A 1 0.45 -18.23 9.76
CA MET A 1 0.68 -17.14 10.73
C MET A 1 1.76 -16.24 10.17
N THR A 2 1.77 -14.96 10.52
CA THR A 2 2.63 -13.93 9.92
C THR A 2 2.65 -12.74 10.85
N LEU A 3 3.77 -12.00 10.90
CA LEU A 3 3.87 -10.71 11.56
C LEU A 3 4.51 -9.72 10.60
N ILE A 4 3.77 -8.64 10.30
CA ILE A 4 4.27 -7.50 9.52
C ILE A 4 4.00 -6.24 10.31
N ILE A 5 5.00 -5.38 10.39
CA ILE A 5 4.91 -4.08 11.05
C ILE A 5 5.37 -3.00 10.07
N ALA A 6 4.61 -1.92 9.93
CA ALA A 6 4.97 -0.78 9.11
C ALA A 6 4.72 0.53 9.85
N GLY A 7 5.49 1.56 9.51
CA GLY A 7 5.41 2.86 10.15
C GLY A 7 6.14 3.93 9.36
N TYR A 8 6.19 5.12 9.93
CA TYR A 8 6.95 6.24 9.39
C TYR A 8 8.40 6.16 9.86
N GLU A 9 9.32 6.32 8.93
CA GLU A 9 10.71 6.56 9.26
C GLU A 9 10.85 8.04 9.62
N ILE A 10 11.31 8.30 10.85
CA ILE A 10 11.38 9.65 11.41
C ILE A 10 12.85 9.92 11.74
N LYS A 11 13.37 11.07 11.28
CA LYS A 11 14.75 11.49 11.51
C LYS A 11 14.81 12.93 11.99
N GLU A 12 15.88 13.28 12.69
CA GLU A 12 16.17 14.69 12.97
C GLU A 12 16.35 15.44 11.65
N ASP A 13 15.69 16.60 11.52
CA ASP A 13 15.93 17.49 10.39
C ASP A 13 17.40 17.95 10.42
N PRO A 14 18.21 17.65 9.39
CA PRO A 14 19.61 18.10 9.32
C PRO A 14 19.75 19.62 9.41
N TRP A 15 18.74 20.37 8.98
CA TRP A 15 18.76 21.84 8.95
C TRP A 15 18.44 22.50 10.29
N SER A 16 17.80 21.77 11.21
CA SER A 16 17.52 22.26 12.58
C SER A 16 18.79 22.66 13.34
N LYS A 17 19.92 21.99 13.06
CA LYS A 17 21.24 22.30 13.65
C LYS A 17 21.95 23.48 13.00
N VAL A 18 21.56 23.85 11.77
CA VAL A 18 22.20 24.93 11.00
C VAL A 18 21.68 26.31 11.41
N TRP A 19 20.42 26.39 11.84
CA TRP A 19 19.76 27.67 12.11
C TRP A 19 19.69 28.09 13.60
N GLY A 20 20.20 27.27 14.52
CA GLY A 20 20.41 27.64 15.93
C GLY A 20 19.13 27.80 16.75
N ASP A 21 19.17 27.27 17.98
CA ASP A 21 18.21 27.47 19.08
C ASP A 21 16.78 26.89 18.98
N MET A 22 16.41 26.16 17.91
CA MET A 22 15.20 25.33 17.92
C MET A 22 15.53 23.89 18.31
N GLU A 23 14.76 23.31 19.25
CA GLU A 23 14.80 21.87 19.50
C GLU A 23 14.71 21.13 18.16
N SER A 24 15.57 20.14 17.94
CA SER A 24 15.63 19.41 16.67
C SER A 24 14.26 18.81 16.35
N GLU A 25 13.52 19.42 15.41
CA GLU A 25 12.24 18.88 15.00
C GLU A 25 12.47 17.55 14.27
N LEU A 26 11.73 16.54 14.70
CA LEU A 26 11.70 15.24 14.04
C LEU A 26 10.81 15.36 12.80
N GLY A 27 11.37 15.06 11.63
CA GLY A 27 10.67 15.07 10.35
C GLY A 27 10.47 13.66 9.80
N VAL A 28 9.40 13.47 9.05
CA VAL A 28 9.18 12.24 8.28
C VAL A 28 10.17 12.17 7.11
N ASP A 29 11.01 11.14 7.11
CA ASP A 29 11.99 10.87 6.04
C ASP A 29 11.46 9.85 5.01
N GLY A 30 10.50 9.02 5.41
CA GLY A 30 9.99 7.93 4.59
C GLY A 30 9.02 7.02 5.34
N LEU A 31 8.81 5.84 4.76
CA LEU A 31 8.10 4.73 5.39
C LEU A 31 9.03 3.54 5.55
N PHE A 32 8.73 2.68 6.51
CA PHE A 32 9.35 1.37 6.63
C PHE A 32 8.32 0.26 6.73
N ALA A 33 8.76 -0.96 6.39
CA ALA A 33 8.02 -2.19 6.66
C ALA A 33 8.99 -3.32 7.02
N VAL A 34 8.65 -4.09 8.04
CA VAL A 34 9.38 -5.27 8.48
C VAL A 34 8.45 -6.49 8.47
N ALA A 35 8.94 -7.63 8.04
CA ALA A 35 8.13 -8.85 7.92
C ALA A 35 8.95 -10.12 8.17
N ASP A 36 8.31 -11.12 8.76
CA ASP A 36 8.78 -12.50 8.68
C ASP A 36 8.56 -13.05 7.26
N SER A 37 9.34 -14.05 6.83
CA SER A 37 9.25 -14.57 5.45
C SER A 37 8.77 -16.02 5.37
N VAL A 38 8.16 -16.55 6.44
CA VAL A 38 7.73 -17.95 6.46
C VAL A 38 6.23 -18.09 6.20
N ILE A 39 5.89 -19.13 5.44
CA ILE A 39 4.52 -19.60 5.26
C ILE A 39 4.33 -20.79 6.18
N THR A 40 3.29 -20.74 7.00
CA THR A 40 2.92 -21.82 7.90
C THR A 40 1.51 -22.30 7.59
N VAL A 41 1.28 -23.61 7.70
CA VAL A 41 -0.08 -24.18 7.76
C VAL A 41 -0.39 -24.69 9.14
N MET A 42 -1.68 -24.69 9.47
CA MET A 42 -2.20 -25.38 10.63
C MET A 42 -2.56 -26.80 10.19
N GLY A 43 -1.80 -27.79 10.66
CA GLY A 43 -2.07 -29.21 10.45
C GLY A 43 -2.56 -29.88 11.73
N SER A 44 -2.76 -31.20 11.66
CA SER A 44 -3.11 -32.04 12.83
C SER A 44 -2.08 -31.96 13.96
N ASN A 45 -0.83 -31.63 13.64
CA ASN A 45 0.30 -31.56 14.58
C ASN A 45 0.66 -30.11 14.98
N GLY A 46 -0.24 -29.15 14.76
CA GLY A 46 -0.02 -27.74 15.06
C GLY A 46 0.49 -26.93 13.85
N VAL A 47 1.17 -25.81 14.14
CA VAL A 47 1.64 -24.87 13.10
C VAL A 47 2.98 -25.34 12.54
N THR A 48 3.00 -25.75 11.28
CA THR A 48 4.20 -26.26 10.61
C THR A 48 4.64 -25.29 9.51
N PRO A 49 5.93 -24.91 9.44
CA PRO A 49 6.45 -24.11 8.33
C PRO A 49 6.53 -24.97 7.07
N ILE A 50 6.06 -24.46 5.94
CA ILE A 50 6.13 -25.15 4.64
C ILE A 50 7.18 -24.53 3.73
N LEU A 51 7.24 -23.20 3.69
CA LEU A 51 8.10 -22.46 2.78
C LEU A 51 8.73 -21.28 3.53
N SER A 52 10.00 -21.04 3.24
CA SER A 52 10.73 -19.85 3.69
C SER A 52 11.05 -18.94 2.51
N GLY A 53 11.26 -17.65 2.79
CA GLY A 53 11.61 -16.67 1.77
C GLY A 53 10.44 -16.12 0.97
N LEU A 54 9.18 -16.33 1.40
CA LEU A 54 8.03 -15.71 0.76
C LEU A 54 8.14 -14.19 0.90
N ARG A 55 8.08 -13.49 -0.23
CA ARG A 55 7.94 -12.03 -0.25
C ARG A 55 6.51 -11.68 0.20
N LYS A 56 6.39 -10.95 1.32
CA LYS A 56 5.10 -10.44 1.83
C LYS A 56 4.92 -8.93 1.64
N ILE A 57 5.98 -8.23 1.24
CA ILE A 57 6.01 -6.79 0.95
C ILE A 57 6.38 -6.60 -0.53
N HIS A 58 5.46 -6.01 -1.29
CA HIS A 58 5.54 -5.90 -2.74
C HIS A 58 5.55 -4.43 -3.17
N PRO A 59 6.56 -3.98 -3.93
CA PRO A 59 6.47 -2.72 -4.64
C PRO A 59 5.48 -2.90 -5.79
N VAL A 60 4.65 -1.88 -6.00
CA VAL A 60 3.71 -1.81 -7.11
C VAL A 60 3.95 -0.51 -7.85
N ALA A 61 4.20 -0.61 -9.15
CA ALA A 61 4.42 0.54 -9.99
C ALA A 61 3.11 1.33 -10.18
N ILE A 62 3.24 2.66 -10.08
CA ILE A 62 2.19 3.63 -10.39
C ILE A 62 2.63 4.33 -11.67
N LYS A 63 1.84 4.21 -12.73
CA LYS A 63 2.10 4.87 -14.01
C LYS A 63 0.89 5.68 -14.43
N LEU A 64 1.12 6.97 -14.60
CA LEU A 64 0.14 7.89 -15.15
C LEU A 64 0.50 8.19 -16.60
N TRP A 65 -0.36 7.76 -17.51
CA TRP A 65 -0.18 7.95 -18.94
C TRP A 65 -0.85 9.23 -19.40
N LYS A 66 -0.13 10.03 -20.20
CA LYS A 66 -0.71 11.21 -20.84
C LYS A 66 -1.29 10.89 -22.22
N PRO A 67 -2.39 11.55 -22.60
CA PRO A 67 -2.97 11.37 -23.92
C PRO A 67 -2.03 11.91 -25.02
N TYR A 68 -1.96 11.19 -26.13
CA TYR A 68 -1.21 11.54 -27.32
C TYR A 68 -2.16 11.99 -28.43
N PHE A 69 -1.90 13.19 -28.96
CA PHE A 69 -2.70 13.80 -30.01
C PHE A 69 -1.90 13.93 -31.31
N VAL A 70 -2.59 13.76 -32.43
CA VAL A 70 -2.06 14.14 -33.75
C VAL A 70 -2.92 15.29 -34.25
N ARG A 71 -2.34 16.49 -34.24
CA ARG A 71 -3.10 17.75 -34.37
C ARG A 71 -4.10 17.86 -33.21
N GLU A 72 -5.40 17.92 -33.51
CA GLU A 72 -6.48 18.07 -32.53
C GLU A 72 -7.16 16.72 -32.20
N GLU A 73 -6.73 15.63 -32.83
CA GLU A 73 -7.35 14.32 -32.67
C GLU A 73 -6.58 13.46 -31.66
N PHE A 74 -7.29 12.96 -30.66
CA PHE A 74 -6.76 11.96 -29.74
C PHE A 74 -6.47 10.65 -30.50
N ARG A 75 -5.29 10.06 -30.27
CA ARG A 75 -4.90 8.77 -30.85
C ARG A 75 -4.90 7.67 -29.82
N ASP A 76 -4.05 7.79 -28.80
CA ASP A 76 -3.93 6.81 -27.71
C ASP A 76 -3.09 7.38 -26.55
N TYR A 77 -2.65 6.52 -25.65
CA TYR A 77 -1.71 6.79 -24.57
C TYR A 77 -0.37 6.11 -24.85
N PHE A 78 0.61 6.87 -25.34
CA PHE A 78 1.93 6.33 -25.71
C PHE A 78 3.07 6.73 -24.76
N GLU A 79 2.87 7.76 -23.94
CA GLU A 79 3.91 8.29 -23.06
C GLU A 79 3.46 8.30 -21.60
N VAL A 80 4.35 7.86 -20.71
CA VAL A 80 4.17 7.95 -19.27
C VAL A 80 4.56 9.36 -18.83
N TYR A 81 3.60 10.09 -18.27
CA TYR A 81 3.84 11.41 -17.69
C TYR A 81 4.50 11.31 -16.31
N LEU A 82 4.07 10.35 -15.50
CA LEU A 82 4.59 10.14 -14.16
C LEU A 82 4.73 8.66 -13.84
N GLU A 83 5.89 8.27 -13.32
CA GLU A 83 6.19 6.94 -12.80
C GLU A 83 6.66 7.04 -11.35
N SER A 84 6.06 6.22 -10.48
CA SER A 84 6.40 6.11 -9.06
C SER A 84 6.11 4.68 -8.59
N ASN A 85 6.32 4.40 -7.32
CA ASN A 85 5.88 3.15 -6.70
C ASN A 85 5.08 3.43 -5.43
N CYS A 86 4.22 2.49 -5.06
CA CYS A 86 3.80 2.28 -3.69
C CYS A 86 4.29 0.91 -3.22
N PHE A 87 4.11 0.59 -1.94
CA PHE A 87 4.23 -0.78 -1.48
C PHE A 87 2.92 -1.29 -0.91
N ILE A 88 2.70 -2.59 -1.09
CA ILE A 88 1.60 -3.35 -0.49
C ILE A 88 2.21 -4.49 0.31
N ALA A 89 1.87 -4.57 1.60
CA ALA A 89 2.18 -5.72 2.44
C ALA A 89 0.90 -6.47 2.79
N PHE A 90 0.98 -7.79 2.99
CA PHE A 90 -0.21 -8.60 3.31
C PHE A 90 0.07 -9.68 4.35
N ALA A 91 -0.95 -10.00 5.14
CA ALA A 91 -0.94 -11.13 6.08
C ALA A 91 -2.26 -11.91 5.95
N GLY A 92 -2.19 -13.23 5.73
CA GLY A 92 -3.37 -14.08 5.56
C GLY A 92 -3.26 -14.99 4.34
N SER A 93 -4.36 -15.12 3.59
CA SER A 93 -4.43 -16.02 2.44
C SER A 93 -3.56 -15.53 1.28
N THR A 94 -2.57 -16.34 0.89
CA THR A 94 -1.68 -16.05 -0.25
C THR A 94 -2.44 -16.00 -1.58
N LEU A 95 -3.49 -16.79 -1.72
CA LEU A 95 -4.33 -16.81 -2.93
C LEU A 95 -5.11 -15.49 -3.07
N ILE A 96 -5.74 -15.03 -2.00
CA ILE A 96 -6.48 -13.76 -1.99
C ILE A 96 -5.50 -12.60 -2.19
N ALA A 97 -4.37 -12.61 -1.48
CA ALA A 97 -3.34 -11.59 -1.61
C ALA A 97 -2.81 -11.49 -3.05
N SER A 98 -2.52 -12.62 -3.70
CA SER A 98 -2.05 -12.64 -5.10
C SER A 98 -3.09 -12.05 -6.06
N HIS A 99 -4.37 -12.41 -5.88
CA HIS A 99 -5.44 -11.86 -6.71
C HIS A 99 -5.62 -10.34 -6.50
N VAL A 100 -5.55 -9.87 -5.25
CA VAL A 100 -5.59 -8.45 -4.89
C VAL A 100 -4.41 -7.69 -5.52
N LEU A 101 -3.19 -8.20 -5.35
CA LEU A 101 -1.97 -7.57 -5.89
C LEU A 101 -2.02 -7.43 -7.41
N ASN A 102 -2.53 -8.44 -8.11
CA ASN A 102 -2.71 -8.38 -9.56
C ASN A 102 -3.70 -7.27 -9.96
N ASN A 103 -4.84 -7.17 -9.27
CA ASN A 103 -5.83 -6.12 -9.55
C ASN A 103 -5.28 -4.71 -9.27
N ILE A 104 -4.57 -4.52 -8.15
CA ILE A 104 -3.93 -3.24 -7.81
C ILE A 104 -2.90 -2.88 -8.89
N THR A 105 -2.03 -3.83 -9.26
CA THR A 105 -0.99 -3.62 -10.27
C THR A 105 -1.59 -3.26 -11.63
N GLU A 106 -2.64 -3.96 -12.04
CA GLU A 106 -3.33 -3.73 -13.31
C GLU A 106 -3.97 -2.33 -13.38
N HIS A 107 -4.58 -1.85 -12.29
CA HIS A 107 -5.16 -0.50 -12.28
C HIS A 107 -4.07 0.59 -12.17
N LEU A 108 -3.15 0.49 -11.22
CA LEU A 108 -2.15 1.53 -10.95
C LEU A 108 -1.10 1.69 -12.06
N SER A 109 -0.80 0.63 -12.82
CA SER A 109 0.16 0.70 -13.95
C SER A 109 -0.45 1.27 -15.24
N LYS A 110 -1.76 1.54 -15.25
CA LYS A 110 -2.52 1.96 -16.44
C LYS A 110 -3.43 3.16 -16.14
N LEU A 111 -3.06 4.03 -15.20
CA LEU A 111 -3.82 5.24 -14.94
C LEU A 111 -3.73 6.17 -16.15
N GLN A 112 -4.83 6.82 -16.49
CA GLN A 112 -4.95 7.66 -17.67
C GLN A 112 -5.38 9.06 -17.27
N ILE A 113 -4.71 10.07 -17.81
CA ILE A 113 -5.18 11.46 -17.74
C ILE A 113 -6.31 11.62 -18.76
N SER A 114 -7.44 12.17 -18.31
CA SER A 114 -8.61 12.44 -19.14
C SER A 114 -9.19 13.82 -18.82
N TYR A 115 -10.36 14.12 -19.36
CA TYR A 115 -11.07 15.37 -19.14
C TYR A 115 -12.52 15.09 -18.78
N GLN A 116 -13.04 15.87 -17.84
CA GLN A 116 -14.43 15.84 -17.42
C GLN A 116 -15.07 17.19 -17.70
N TYR A 117 -16.11 17.22 -18.51
CA TYR A 117 -16.91 18.43 -18.75
C TYR A 117 -17.59 18.90 -17.46
N GLY A 118 -17.74 20.22 -17.32
CA GLY A 118 -18.59 20.79 -16.30
C GLY A 118 -20.04 20.33 -16.48
N PRO A 119 -20.84 20.27 -15.39
CA PRO A 119 -22.24 19.88 -15.45
C PRO A 119 -23.09 20.84 -16.29
N ASN A 120 -22.64 22.09 -16.44
CA ASN A 120 -23.30 23.15 -17.21
C ASN A 120 -22.33 23.73 -18.25
N SER A 121 -22.88 24.35 -19.31
CA SER A 121 -22.09 24.98 -20.39
C SER A 121 -21.12 26.06 -19.91
N ASP A 122 -21.40 26.65 -18.75
CA ASP A 122 -20.68 27.81 -18.21
C ASP A 122 -19.58 27.40 -17.22
N GLU A 123 -19.53 26.12 -16.82
CA GLU A 123 -18.51 25.61 -15.92
C GLU A 123 -17.34 25.04 -16.73
N PRO A 124 -16.10 25.56 -16.55
CA PRO A 124 -14.95 24.99 -17.20
C PRO A 124 -14.79 23.53 -16.76
N GLY A 125 -14.60 22.63 -17.72
CA GLY A 125 -14.26 21.25 -17.41
C GLY A 125 -12.89 21.16 -16.73
N LYS A 126 -12.56 19.98 -16.24
CA LYS A 126 -11.34 19.72 -15.48
C LYS A 126 -10.60 18.50 -16.00
N TYR A 127 -9.28 18.56 -15.93
CA TYR A 127 -8.45 17.37 -16.12
C TYR A 127 -8.60 16.44 -14.93
N ILE A 128 -8.68 15.14 -15.21
CA ILE A 128 -8.87 14.10 -14.19
C ILE A 128 -7.88 12.96 -14.41
N VAL A 129 -7.60 12.23 -13.34
CA VAL A 129 -7.01 10.88 -13.43
C VAL A 129 -8.13 9.86 -13.32
N GLN A 130 -8.06 8.81 -14.15
CA GLN A 130 -9.00 7.70 -14.12
C GLN A 130 -8.32 6.36 -14.37
N MET A 131 -8.94 5.28 -13.89
CA MET A 131 -8.54 3.92 -14.21
C MET A 131 -8.85 3.59 -15.68
N HIS A 132 -8.02 2.75 -16.30
CA HIS A 132 -8.21 2.32 -17.70
C HIS A 132 -9.56 1.64 -18.01
N CYS A 133 -10.24 1.12 -16.98
CA CYS A 133 -11.51 0.41 -17.10
C CYS A 133 -12.74 1.32 -16.88
N GLN A 134 -12.53 2.59 -16.55
CA GLN A 134 -13.59 3.60 -16.50
C GLN A 134 -13.86 4.15 -17.89
N GLU A 135 -15.07 4.69 -18.09
CA GLU A 135 -15.39 5.38 -19.34
C GLU A 135 -14.43 6.55 -19.55
N ASN A 136 -13.90 6.66 -20.77
CA ASN A 136 -12.92 7.68 -21.12
C ASN A 136 -13.44 8.47 -22.30
N ILE A 137 -13.75 9.75 -22.07
CA ILE A 137 -14.32 10.61 -23.11
C ILE A 137 -13.39 10.76 -24.32
N LEU A 138 -12.07 10.68 -24.10
CA LEU A 138 -11.09 10.71 -25.19
C LEU A 138 -11.21 9.48 -26.10
N LYS A 139 -11.67 8.35 -25.56
CA LYS A 139 -11.89 7.11 -26.32
C LYS A 139 -13.30 6.98 -26.86
N SER A 140 -14.31 7.48 -26.14
CA SER A 140 -15.73 7.32 -26.52
C SER A 140 -16.21 8.40 -27.49
N ALA A 141 -15.65 9.60 -27.46
CA ALA A 141 -16.01 10.69 -28.37
C ALA A 141 -15.31 10.56 -29.73
N GLN A 142 -15.80 9.64 -30.56
CA GLN A 142 -15.32 9.48 -31.94
C GLN A 142 -15.49 10.80 -32.72
N ASN A 143 -14.44 11.24 -33.41
CA ASN A 143 -14.38 12.49 -34.21
C ASN A 143 -14.46 13.80 -33.41
N MET A 144 -14.20 13.76 -32.10
CA MET A 144 -14.05 14.98 -31.32
C MET A 144 -12.64 15.57 -31.49
N THR A 145 -12.58 16.87 -31.79
CA THR A 145 -11.33 17.64 -31.84
C THR A 145 -11.09 18.36 -30.53
N TRP A 146 -9.84 18.42 -30.11
CA TRP A 146 -9.40 19.04 -28.87
C TRP A 146 -8.44 20.18 -29.21
N SER A 147 -8.63 21.33 -28.56
CA SER A 147 -7.76 22.50 -28.79
C SER A 147 -6.30 22.16 -28.54
N THR A 148 -5.40 22.70 -29.35
CA THR A 148 -3.94 22.54 -29.19
C THR A 148 -3.40 23.14 -27.89
N GLU A 149 -4.20 23.97 -27.22
CA GLU A 149 -3.90 24.51 -25.89
C GLU A 149 -4.38 23.61 -24.75
N MET A 150 -5.04 22.48 -25.03
CA MET A 150 -5.43 21.49 -24.03
C MET A 150 -4.35 20.42 -23.85
N PHE A 151 -4.37 19.72 -22.71
CA PHE A 151 -3.51 18.55 -22.46
C PHE A 151 -2.00 18.81 -22.53
N LEU A 152 -1.58 20.05 -22.26
CA LEU A 152 -0.18 20.39 -22.04
C LEU A 152 0.27 19.99 -20.63
N ASP A 153 1.56 19.69 -20.44
CA ASP A 153 2.12 19.20 -19.16
C ASP A 153 1.81 20.12 -17.96
N ARG A 154 1.70 21.43 -18.19
CA ARG A 154 1.32 22.43 -17.17
C ARG A 154 -0.06 22.17 -16.55
N HIS A 155 -0.95 21.47 -17.26
CA HIS A 155 -2.29 21.15 -16.77
C HIS A 155 -2.33 19.91 -15.87
N TYR A 156 -1.23 19.16 -15.83
CA TYR A 156 -1.14 17.89 -15.11
C TYR A 156 -0.41 18.04 -13.77
N ASP A 157 0.07 19.25 -13.46
CA ASP A 157 0.74 19.53 -12.20
C ASP A 157 -0.15 19.08 -11.03
N LYS A 158 0.41 18.24 -10.16
CA LYS A 158 -0.25 17.73 -8.95
C LYS A 158 -1.60 17.02 -9.17
N ILE A 159 -1.87 16.55 -10.40
CA ILE A 159 -3.15 15.91 -10.75
C ILE A 159 -3.35 14.55 -10.05
N LEU A 160 -2.27 13.87 -9.67
CA LEU A 160 -2.30 12.59 -8.99
C LEU A 160 -1.99 12.74 -7.49
N THR A 161 -2.99 12.47 -6.65
CA THR A 161 -2.88 12.55 -5.20
C THR A 161 -2.76 11.17 -4.55
N ALA A 162 -2.26 11.11 -3.31
CA ALA A 162 -2.19 9.86 -2.55
C ALA A 162 -3.58 9.31 -2.23
N GLU A 163 -4.56 10.18 -1.95
CA GLU A 163 -5.94 9.78 -1.67
C GLU A 163 -6.52 9.00 -2.85
N TYR A 164 -6.33 9.49 -4.08
CA TYR A 164 -6.81 8.80 -5.27
C TYR A 164 -6.12 7.44 -5.49
N ILE A 165 -4.81 7.36 -5.23
CA ILE A 165 -4.07 6.08 -5.29
C ILE A 165 -4.63 5.08 -4.26
N LEU A 166 -4.88 5.54 -3.04
CA LEU A 166 -5.42 4.73 -1.94
C LEU A 166 -6.86 4.28 -2.20
N ASP A 167 -7.68 5.11 -2.83
CA ASP A 167 -9.04 4.75 -3.28
C ASP A 167 -9.01 3.64 -4.33
N ILE A 168 -8.07 3.69 -5.28
CA ILE A 168 -7.88 2.62 -6.28
C ILE A 168 -7.43 1.32 -5.61
N ILE A 169 -6.54 1.40 -4.60
CA ILE A 169 -6.12 0.24 -3.81
C ILE A 169 -7.33 -0.37 -3.09
N GLU A 170 -8.11 0.45 -2.38
CA GLU A 170 -9.33 0.01 -1.68
C GLU A 170 -10.33 -0.63 -2.65
N TYR A 171 -10.61 0.02 -3.78
CA TYR A 171 -11.48 -0.50 -4.83
C TYR A 171 -10.99 -1.86 -5.34
N SER A 172 -9.68 -2.00 -5.58
CA SER A 172 -9.08 -3.24 -6.08
C SER A 172 -9.18 -4.37 -5.07
N ILE A 173 -8.99 -4.08 -3.78
CA ILE A 173 -9.18 -5.07 -2.71
C ILE A 173 -10.64 -5.50 -2.63
N ASN A 174 -11.58 -4.55 -2.58
CA ASN A 174 -13.01 -4.86 -2.51
C ASN A 174 -13.51 -5.61 -3.76
N LYS A 175 -13.01 -5.28 -4.95
CA LYS A 175 -13.32 -5.99 -6.20
C LYS A 175 -12.81 -7.44 -6.19
N ALA A 176 -11.59 -7.66 -5.71
CA ALA A 176 -11.02 -9.00 -5.56
C ALA A 176 -11.83 -9.86 -4.57
N ILE A 177 -12.15 -9.31 -3.40
CA ILE A 177 -12.92 -10.03 -2.36
C ILE A 177 -14.34 -10.30 -2.84
N SER A 178 -14.97 -9.33 -3.51
CA SER A 178 -16.34 -9.49 -4.01
C SER A 178 -16.46 -10.52 -5.13
N SER A 179 -15.41 -10.75 -5.92
CA SER A 179 -15.40 -11.79 -6.95
C SER A 179 -15.58 -13.20 -6.37
N ALA A 180 -15.05 -13.42 -5.16
CA ALA A 180 -15.20 -14.68 -4.42
C ALA A 180 -16.61 -14.88 -3.85
N ARG A 181 -17.42 -13.81 -3.73
CA ARG A 181 -18.83 -13.87 -3.27
C ARG A 181 -19.75 -14.63 -4.21
N LYS A 182 -19.37 -14.83 -5.48
CA LYS A 182 -20.18 -15.58 -6.47
C LYS A 182 -20.50 -17.01 -6.00
N TYR A 183 -19.76 -17.51 -5.02
CA TYR A 183 -19.94 -18.83 -4.42
C TYR A 183 -20.34 -18.60 -2.95
N GLN A 184 -21.58 -18.92 -2.56
CA GLN A 184 -22.11 -18.70 -1.20
C GLN A 184 -21.07 -19.09 -0.12
N LEU A 185 -20.51 -18.09 0.56
CA LEU A 185 -19.38 -18.31 1.46
C LEU A 185 -19.87 -18.82 2.81
N THR A 186 -19.38 -19.99 3.23
CA THR A 186 -19.56 -20.48 4.59
C THR A 186 -18.71 -19.65 5.58
N PRO A 187 -19.04 -19.63 6.88
CA PRO A 187 -18.20 -18.98 7.90
C PRO A 187 -16.74 -19.44 7.88
N GLU A 188 -16.50 -20.71 7.55
CA GLU A 188 -15.17 -21.30 7.40
C GLU A 188 -14.45 -20.76 6.16
N SER A 189 -15.13 -20.65 5.02
CA SER A 189 -14.57 -20.02 3.82
C SER A 189 -14.15 -18.58 4.08
N ILE A 190 -14.94 -17.81 4.84
CA ILE A 190 -14.62 -16.43 5.20
C ILE A 190 -13.38 -16.38 6.11
N LYS A 191 -13.24 -17.32 7.05
CA LYS A 191 -12.05 -17.42 7.90
C LYS A 191 -10.81 -17.74 7.06
N ASN A 192 -10.94 -18.63 6.08
CA ASN A 192 -9.84 -19.03 5.20
C ASN A 192 -9.43 -17.94 4.20
N MET A 193 -10.36 -17.04 3.85
CA MET A 193 -10.10 -15.89 3.00
C MET A 193 -9.50 -14.69 3.74
N HIS A 194 -9.53 -14.70 5.09
CA HIS A 194 -9.11 -13.57 5.90
C HIS A 194 -7.69 -13.12 5.51
N THR A 195 -7.60 -11.87 5.07
CA THR A 195 -6.35 -11.25 4.63
C THR A 195 -6.38 -9.78 4.98
N GLU A 196 -5.33 -9.31 5.65
CA GLU A 196 -5.12 -7.91 5.99
C GLU A 196 -4.05 -7.34 5.05
N PHE A 197 -4.14 -6.04 4.76
CA PHE A 197 -3.18 -5.34 3.91
C PHE A 197 -2.67 -4.06 4.56
N ILE A 198 -1.45 -3.67 4.23
CA ILE A 198 -0.90 -2.34 4.48
C ILE A 198 -0.49 -1.75 3.13
N ALA A 199 -0.82 -0.49 2.88
CA ALA A 199 -0.33 0.26 1.73
C ALA A 199 0.46 1.49 2.19
N GLY A 200 1.65 1.68 1.62
CA GLY A 200 2.43 2.90 1.77
C GLY A 200 2.62 3.61 0.44
N VAL A 201 2.29 4.90 0.40
CA VAL A 201 2.27 5.73 -0.81
C VAL A 201 3.12 6.98 -0.57
N HIS A 202 3.85 7.41 -1.59
CA HIS A 202 4.45 8.75 -1.66
C HIS A 202 3.59 9.59 -2.59
N CYS A 203 2.98 10.65 -2.07
CA CYS A 203 2.06 11.51 -2.81
C CYS A 203 2.81 12.33 -3.87
N PRO A 204 2.56 12.14 -5.17
CA PRO A 204 3.26 12.93 -6.19
C PRO A 204 2.88 14.41 -6.17
N ALA A 205 1.67 14.74 -5.69
CA ALA A 205 1.19 16.11 -5.60
C ALA A 205 1.79 16.93 -4.44
N THR A 206 2.06 16.27 -3.30
CA THR A 206 2.46 16.94 -2.05
C THR A 206 3.84 16.55 -1.53
N ASN A 207 4.47 15.53 -2.13
CA ASN A 207 5.70 14.90 -1.65
C ASN A 207 5.63 14.35 -0.22
N GLN A 208 4.41 14.06 0.27
CA GLN A 208 4.20 13.49 1.59
C GLN A 208 3.98 11.99 1.52
N HIS A 209 4.44 11.29 2.56
CA HIS A 209 4.17 9.86 2.74
C HIS A 209 2.83 9.64 3.43
N GLN A 210 2.11 8.61 3.00
CA GLN A 210 0.88 8.16 3.65
C GLN A 210 0.90 6.64 3.83
N LEU A 211 0.45 6.19 5.00
CA LEU A 211 0.38 4.78 5.36
C LEU A 211 -1.06 4.42 5.75
N TYR A 212 -1.59 3.37 5.14
CA TYR A 212 -2.95 2.88 5.38
C TYR A 212 -2.94 1.40 5.71
N VAL A 213 -3.85 0.98 6.59
CA VAL A 213 -4.15 -0.43 6.86
C VAL A 213 -5.56 -0.76 6.36
N TYR A 214 -5.72 -1.93 5.76
CA TYR A 214 -7.00 -2.46 5.27
C TYR A 214 -7.28 -3.77 5.97
N ARG A 215 -8.34 -3.79 6.77
CA ARG A 215 -8.78 -4.94 7.55
C ARG A 215 -10.12 -5.42 7.01
N MET A 216 -10.24 -6.73 6.82
CA MET A 216 -11.52 -7.32 6.40
C MET A 216 -12.54 -7.19 7.52
N ASP A 217 -13.66 -6.58 7.19
CA ASP A 217 -14.84 -6.48 8.03
C ASP A 217 -16.06 -7.10 7.32
N LYS A 218 -17.15 -7.27 8.06
CA LYS A 218 -18.36 -7.96 7.60
C LYS A 218 -19.57 -7.08 7.87
N LYS A 219 -20.45 -6.97 6.88
CA LYS A 219 -21.74 -6.32 7.01
C LYS A 219 -22.85 -7.23 6.47
N LEU A 220 -24.06 -7.08 7.00
CA LEU A 220 -25.23 -7.75 6.45
C LEU A 220 -25.85 -6.85 5.37
N VAL A 221 -25.98 -7.34 4.14
CA VAL A 221 -26.63 -6.64 3.02
C VAL A 221 -27.62 -7.60 2.40
N ASP A 222 -28.90 -7.22 2.37
CA ASP A 222 -30.00 -8.03 1.81
C ASP A 222 -30.04 -9.47 2.36
N GLY A 223 -29.78 -9.62 3.66
CA GLY A 223 -29.75 -10.92 4.35
C GLY A 223 -28.51 -11.78 4.05
N MET A 224 -27.58 -11.30 3.21
CA MET A 224 -26.31 -11.97 2.93
C MET A 224 -25.15 -11.29 3.67
N LEU A 225 -24.21 -12.10 4.16
CA LEU A 225 -23.00 -11.61 4.78
C LEU A 225 -22.01 -11.16 3.70
N GLU A 226 -21.68 -9.87 3.70
CA GLU A 226 -20.74 -9.25 2.77
C GLU A 226 -19.43 -8.91 3.48
N VAL A 227 -18.32 -9.40 2.92
CA VAL A 227 -16.97 -9.05 3.36
C VAL A 227 -16.49 -7.84 2.55
N PHE A 228 -15.97 -6.84 3.25
CA PHE A 228 -15.41 -5.64 2.65
C PHE A 228 -14.16 -5.19 3.41
N VAL A 229 -13.42 -4.26 2.85
CA VAL A 229 -12.36 -3.53 3.56
C VAL A 229 -12.64 -2.04 3.48
N LYS A 230 -12.14 -1.32 4.48
CA LYS A 230 -12.03 0.13 4.48
C LYS A 230 -10.61 0.50 4.93
N GLY A 231 -10.01 1.47 4.24
CA GLY A 231 -8.69 1.99 4.58
C GLY A 231 -8.74 2.84 5.84
N GLU A 232 -7.85 2.53 6.78
CA GLU A 232 -7.61 3.33 7.97
C GLU A 232 -6.24 4.01 7.86
N LYS A 233 -6.22 5.35 7.87
CA LYS A 233 -4.98 6.12 7.87
C LYS A 233 -4.21 5.89 9.18
N ILE A 234 -2.92 5.61 9.05
CA ILE A 234 -1.99 5.49 10.17
C ILE A 234 -1.28 6.83 10.33
N LEU A 235 -1.33 7.36 11.55
CA LEU A 235 -0.67 8.61 11.92
C LEU A 235 0.83 8.40 12.10
N GLU A 236 1.61 9.47 11.98
CA GLU A 236 3.08 9.45 12.04
C GLU A 236 3.62 8.89 13.36
N ASN A 237 2.88 9.07 14.45
CA ASN A 237 3.23 8.56 15.77
C ASN A 237 2.71 7.13 16.05
N LYS A 238 2.19 6.43 15.04
CA LYS A 238 1.62 5.08 15.18
C LYS A 238 2.23 4.10 14.19
N VAL A 239 2.18 2.82 14.56
CA VAL A 239 2.55 1.71 13.67
C VAL A 239 1.34 0.89 13.26
N ALA A 240 1.37 0.40 12.03
CA ALA A 240 0.45 -0.60 11.53
C ALA A 240 1.01 -1.99 11.80
N VAL A 241 0.21 -2.85 12.44
CA VAL A 241 0.53 -4.27 12.61
C VAL A 241 -0.55 -5.12 11.97
N ILE A 242 -0.15 -6.02 11.08
CA ILE A 242 -1.01 -7.05 10.47
C ILE A 242 -0.42 -8.43 10.70
N GLY A 243 -1.31 -9.41 10.92
CA GLY A 243 -0.92 -10.74 11.37
C GLY A 243 -0.39 -10.77 12.82
N MET A 244 -0.81 -11.77 13.59
CA MET A 244 -0.50 -11.92 15.03
C MET A 244 -0.71 -10.65 15.88
N ARG A 245 -1.54 -9.71 15.40
CA ARG A 245 -1.76 -8.37 15.94
C ARG A 245 -2.08 -8.38 17.43
N LYS A 246 -3.00 -9.26 17.85
CA LYS A 246 -3.41 -9.44 19.25
C LYS A 246 -2.25 -9.70 20.22
N GLN A 247 -1.13 -10.21 19.74
CA GLN A 247 0.03 -10.57 20.55
C GLN A 247 1.12 -9.50 20.54
N PHE A 248 1.23 -8.72 19.47
CA PHE A 248 2.41 -7.89 19.21
C PHE A 248 2.13 -6.42 18.90
N GLU A 249 0.88 -6.00 18.66
CA GLU A 249 0.56 -4.60 18.30
C GLU A 249 0.98 -3.62 19.40
N ASP A 250 0.57 -3.83 20.65
CA ASP A 250 0.91 -2.95 21.77
C ASP A 250 2.42 -2.90 22.04
N LYS A 251 3.10 -4.05 21.92
CA LYS A 251 4.56 -4.15 22.10
C LYS A 251 5.30 -3.42 20.97
N ALA A 252 4.85 -3.56 19.73
CA ALA A 252 5.43 -2.88 18.58
C ALA A 252 5.27 -1.36 18.71
N GLN A 253 4.07 -0.90 19.11
CA GLN A 253 3.81 0.52 19.35
C GLN A 253 4.72 1.08 20.45
N LYS A 254 4.93 0.35 21.55
CA LYS A 254 5.86 0.76 22.60
C LYS A 254 7.31 0.88 22.11
N HIS A 255 7.78 -0.12 21.37
CA HIS A 255 9.14 -0.07 20.79
C HIS A 255 9.31 1.08 19.79
N PHE A 256 8.25 1.45 19.08
CA PHE A 256 8.24 2.60 18.19
C PHE A 256 8.33 3.91 18.96
N GLU A 257 7.52 4.08 20.01
CA GLU A 257 7.56 5.25 20.90
C GLU A 257 8.92 5.42 21.58
N ASP A 258 9.49 4.31 22.09
CA ASP A 258 10.84 4.30 22.67
C ASP A 258 11.90 4.73 21.65
N ALA A 259 11.76 4.33 20.38
CA ALA A 259 12.67 4.73 19.31
C ALA A 259 12.59 6.22 19.02
N LEU A 260 11.38 6.81 18.99
CA LEU A 260 11.18 8.24 18.83
C LEU A 260 11.80 9.03 20.00
N ASN A 261 11.57 8.58 21.23
CA ASN A 261 12.09 9.22 22.44
C ASN A 261 13.63 9.16 22.51
N THR A 262 14.23 8.08 22.03
CA THR A 262 15.68 7.88 22.00
C THR A 262 16.35 8.36 20.71
N LYS A 263 15.56 8.92 19.78
CA LYS A 263 16.02 9.48 18.49
C LYS A 263 16.81 8.46 17.65
N VAL A 264 16.41 7.20 17.71
CA VAL A 264 16.95 6.14 16.84
C VAL A 264 15.95 5.83 15.73
N SER A 265 16.43 5.25 14.61
CA SER A 265 15.55 4.84 13.52
C SER A 265 14.44 3.91 14.03
N PRO A 266 13.15 4.29 13.88
CA PRO A 266 12.05 3.42 14.27
C PRO A 266 12.00 2.12 13.46
N GLY A 267 12.38 2.17 12.17
CA GLY A 267 12.48 0.99 11.32
C GLY A 267 13.49 -0.03 11.85
N ASP A 268 14.69 0.42 12.21
CA ASP A 268 15.72 -0.45 12.81
C ASP A 268 15.28 -1.03 14.16
N ALA A 269 14.67 -0.19 15.01
CA ALA A 269 14.17 -0.62 16.31
C ALA A 269 13.11 -1.73 16.17
N LEU A 270 12.16 -1.55 15.24
CA LEU A 270 11.13 -2.55 15.00
C LEU A 270 11.63 -3.78 14.24
N TYR A 271 12.68 -3.63 13.43
CA TYR A 271 13.33 -4.79 12.84
C TYR A 271 14.03 -5.66 13.89
N LYS A 272 14.70 -5.05 14.87
CA LYS A 272 15.27 -5.77 16.03
C LYS A 272 14.19 -6.43 16.87
N PHE A 273 13.09 -5.71 17.14
CA PHE A 273 11.94 -6.26 17.85
C PHE A 273 11.35 -7.48 17.13
N LEU A 274 11.15 -7.42 15.81
CA LEU A 274 10.65 -8.55 15.02
C LEU A 274 11.56 -9.77 15.15
N ASN A 275 12.88 -9.59 15.01
CA ASN A 275 13.84 -10.69 15.11
C ASN A 275 13.83 -11.32 16.51
N LYS A 276 13.80 -10.50 17.57
CA LYS A 276 13.67 -11.00 18.95
C LYS A 276 12.36 -11.78 19.13
N THR A 277 11.26 -11.26 18.59
CA THR A 277 9.95 -11.92 18.64
C THR A 277 9.96 -13.28 17.94
N ILE A 278 10.63 -13.38 16.79
CA ILE A 278 10.82 -14.65 16.09
C ILE A 278 11.58 -15.65 16.98
N ASP A 279 12.65 -15.20 17.64
CA ASP A 279 13.46 -16.06 18.50
C ASP A 279 12.65 -16.51 19.73
N GLU A 280 11.89 -15.62 20.40
CA GLU A 280 10.98 -15.96 21.51
C GLU A 280 9.90 -16.99 21.11
N VAL A 281 9.30 -16.82 19.93
CA VAL A 281 8.30 -17.76 19.41
C VAL A 281 8.93 -19.12 19.11
N SER A 282 10.14 -19.14 18.52
CA SER A 282 10.89 -20.37 18.26
C SER A 282 11.27 -21.10 19.56
N GLU A 283 11.68 -20.39 20.60
CA GLU A 283 12.01 -20.95 21.93
C GLU A 283 10.79 -21.60 22.61
N SER A 284 9.59 -21.08 22.35
CA SER A 284 8.33 -21.68 22.81
C SER A 284 7.91 -22.96 22.04
N GLY A 285 8.71 -23.39 21.07
CA GLY A 285 8.45 -24.56 20.22
C GLY A 285 7.49 -24.28 19.06
N SER A 286 7.17 -23.01 18.78
CA SER A 286 6.29 -22.59 17.69
C SER A 286 7.11 -22.01 16.54
N PHE A 287 6.73 -22.35 15.31
CA PHE A 287 7.34 -21.79 14.09
C PHE A 287 6.34 -20.94 13.31
N ALA A 288 5.40 -20.30 14.02
CA ALA A 288 4.33 -19.49 13.47
C ALA A 288 4.84 -18.24 12.69
N ILE A 289 6.01 -17.75 13.08
CA ILE A 289 6.83 -16.75 12.40
C ILE A 289 8.26 -17.25 12.47
N ASP A 290 9.04 -17.07 11.40
CA ASP A 290 10.43 -17.53 11.39
C ASP A 290 11.27 -16.72 10.40
N LYS A 291 12.59 -16.84 10.52
CA LYS A 291 13.59 -16.28 9.62
C LYS A 291 13.48 -16.93 8.23
N PRO A 292 13.83 -16.23 7.13
CA PRO A 292 14.45 -14.91 7.11
C PRO A 292 13.46 -13.79 7.46
N SER A 293 13.99 -12.71 8.03
CA SER A 293 13.24 -11.47 8.26
C SER A 293 13.67 -10.42 7.25
N VAL A 294 12.71 -9.62 6.78
CA VAL A 294 12.90 -8.59 5.78
C VAL A 294 12.75 -7.22 6.44
N TYR A 295 13.66 -6.31 6.14
CA TYR A 295 13.51 -4.89 6.38
C TYR A 295 13.38 -4.16 5.04
N THR A 296 12.44 -3.24 4.95
CA THR A 296 12.15 -2.47 3.74
C THR A 296 12.03 -1.01 4.11
N THR A 297 12.66 -0.17 3.33
CA THR A 297 12.50 1.29 3.37
C THR A 297 11.87 1.77 2.06
N PHE A 298 11.02 2.78 2.20
CA PHE A 298 10.31 3.39 1.08
C PHE A 298 10.37 4.91 1.22
N LYS A 299 11.09 5.56 0.30
CA LYS A 299 11.34 7.01 0.30
C LYS A 299 11.18 7.53 -1.11
N GLU A 300 10.42 8.61 -1.28
CA GLU A 300 10.25 9.30 -2.58
C GLU A 300 9.86 8.37 -3.75
N GLY A 301 9.01 7.36 -3.50
CA GLY A 301 8.62 6.38 -4.53
C GLY A 301 9.67 5.29 -4.81
N ILE A 302 10.79 5.26 -4.08
CA ILE A 302 11.88 4.29 -4.22
C ILE A 302 11.80 3.26 -3.09
N PHE A 303 11.88 1.98 -3.47
CA PHE A 303 11.80 0.84 -2.56
C PHE A 303 13.19 0.18 -2.40
N LYS A 304 13.71 0.09 -1.18
CA LYS A 304 14.97 -0.62 -0.86
C LYS A 304 14.70 -1.73 0.16
N LYS A 305 15.41 -2.84 0.01
CA LYS A 305 15.16 -4.06 0.81
C LYS A 305 16.48 -4.63 1.34
N ASP A 306 16.50 -4.88 2.64
CA ASP A 306 17.56 -5.61 3.34
C ASP A 306 17.01 -6.93 3.89
N ILE A 307 17.82 -8.00 3.84
CA ILE A 307 17.41 -9.36 4.23
C ILE A 307 18.44 -9.95 5.19
N VAL A 308 17.98 -10.39 6.36
CA VAL A 308 18.78 -11.21 7.29
C VAL A 308 18.34 -12.66 7.21
N THR A 309 19.30 -13.55 7.00
CA THR A 309 19.10 -15.01 6.94
C THR A 309 19.64 -15.66 8.21
N ARG A 310 19.13 -16.84 8.60
CA ARG A 310 19.75 -17.64 9.66
C ARG A 310 21.17 -18.00 9.22
N ASN A 311 22.17 -17.68 10.04
CA ASN A 311 23.47 -18.34 9.93
C ASN A 311 23.24 -19.83 10.25
N LYS A 312 23.65 -20.71 9.34
CA LYS A 312 23.62 -22.15 9.52
C LYS A 312 24.59 -22.59 10.61
#